data_AF-A0AAV8XLG1-F1
#
_entry.id   AF-A0AAV8XLG1-F1
#
_cell.length_a   1.000
_cell.length_b   1.000
_cell.length_c   1.000
_cell.angle_alpha   90.00
_cell.angle_beta   90.00
_cell.angle_gamma   90.00
#
_symmetry.space_group_name_H-M   'P 1'
#
loop_
_entity.id
_entity.type
_entity.pdbx_description
1 polymer ?
#
loop_
_entity_poly.entity_id
_entity_poly.type
_entity_poly.pdbx_seq_one_letter_code
_entity_poly.pdbx_strand_id
1 'polypeptide(L)'
;MCGVETKVPFSLLKLLLVWIIVLVLSPTMSDTEARMEFCLWLQGMYLENPDFLQNILYLDEATFTTNGIVSSQYIRMWSENNPHWVIGCKRQYSSKTNFLSKVASKSQ
;
A
#
# COMPACT_ATOMS: atom_id res chain seq x y z
N MET A 1 0.61 21.75 -23.43
CA MET A 1 -0.66 22.04 -22.73
C MET A 1 -1.51 20.79 -22.72
N CYS A 2 -1.60 20.10 -21.58
CA CYS A 2 -2.80 19.36 -21.17
C CYS A 2 -2.61 19.00 -19.70
N GLY A 3 -2.83 19.98 -18.83
CA GLY A 3 -3.01 19.73 -17.41
C GLY A 3 -4.41 19.20 -17.23
N VAL A 4 -4.55 17.87 -17.16
CA VAL A 4 -5.79 17.28 -16.65
C VAL A 4 -5.62 17.22 -15.14
N GLU A 5 -6.06 18.27 -14.43
CA GLU A 5 -6.35 18.14 -13.01
C GLU A 5 -7.51 17.15 -12.88
N THR A 6 -7.20 15.86 -12.74
CA THR A 6 -8.16 14.88 -12.28
C THR A 6 -8.39 15.11 -10.79
N LYS A 7 -9.25 16.07 -10.45
CA LYS A 7 -9.85 16.14 -9.11
C LYS A 7 -10.78 14.94 -8.98
N VAL A 8 -10.20 13.79 -8.62
CA VAL A 8 -10.98 12.61 -8.26
C VAL A 8 -11.78 13.02 -7.02
N PRO A 9 -13.12 13.05 -7.07
CA PRO A 9 -13.92 13.44 -5.92
C PRO A 9 -13.60 12.52 -4.75
N PHE A 10 -13.51 13.09 -3.54
CA PHE A 10 -13.06 12.39 -2.32
C PHE A 10 -13.87 11.11 -2.03
N SER A 11 -15.12 11.06 -2.51
CA SER A 11 -16.00 9.88 -2.48
C SER A 11 -15.45 8.69 -3.28
N LEU A 12 -14.85 8.93 -4.43
CA LEU A 12 -14.17 7.91 -5.24
C LEU A 12 -12.85 7.47 -4.61
N LEU A 13 -12.12 8.37 -3.93
CA LEU A 13 -10.90 8.00 -3.21
C LEU A 13 -11.19 7.04 -2.04
N LYS A 14 -12.30 7.28 -1.33
CA LYS A 14 -12.82 6.36 -0.29
C LYS A 14 -13.12 4.98 -0.84
N LEU A 15 -13.83 4.91 -1.97
CA LEU A 15 -14.16 3.63 -2.60
C LEU A 15 -12.91 2.91 -3.12
N LEU A 16 -11.95 3.64 -3.69
CA LEU A 16 -10.74 3.08 -4.30
C LEU A 16 -9.73 2.60 -3.24
N LEU A 17 -9.58 3.32 -2.12
CA LEU A 17 -8.78 2.87 -0.98
C LEU A 17 -9.41 1.65 -0.30
N VAL A 18 -10.73 1.64 -0.07
CA VAL A 18 -11.43 0.48 0.48
C VAL A 18 -11.31 -0.72 -0.46
N TRP A 19 -11.48 -0.53 -1.77
CA TRP A 19 -11.35 -1.60 -2.76
C TRP A 19 -9.94 -2.20 -2.83
N ILE A 20 -8.89 -1.37 -2.88
CA ILE A 20 -7.50 -1.85 -2.94
C ILE A 20 -7.17 -2.70 -1.71
N ILE A 21 -7.67 -2.34 -0.54
CA ILE A 21 -7.34 -3.09 0.67
C ILE A 21 -8.17 -4.38 0.80
N VAL A 22 -9.46 -4.33 0.46
CA VAL A 22 -10.34 -5.53 0.51
C VAL A 22 -9.88 -6.62 -0.47
N LEU A 23 -9.37 -6.24 -1.64
CA LEU A 23 -9.07 -7.19 -2.72
C LEU A 23 -7.72 -7.93 -2.54
N VAL A 24 -6.78 -7.34 -1.79
CA VAL A 24 -5.40 -7.87 -1.69
C VAL A 24 -5.18 -8.82 -0.51
N LEU A 25 -5.99 -8.75 0.55
CA LEU A 25 -5.69 -9.44 1.82
C LEU A 25 -6.75 -10.43 2.32
N SER A 26 -7.91 -10.58 1.64
CA SER A 26 -9.05 -11.37 2.14
C SER A 26 -9.31 -11.13 3.63
N PRO A 27 -9.51 -9.87 4.05
CA PRO A 27 -9.59 -9.50 5.45
C PRO A 27 -10.79 -10.19 6.12
N THR A 28 -10.66 -10.51 7.41
CA THR A 28 -11.79 -11.03 8.19
C THR A 28 -12.87 -9.95 8.33
N MET A 29 -14.11 -10.35 8.66
CA MET A 29 -15.20 -9.40 8.89
C MET A 29 -14.84 -8.39 10.00
N SER A 30 -14.17 -8.84 11.06
CA SER A 30 -13.71 -7.99 12.16
C SER A 30 -12.64 -6.98 11.72
N ASP A 31 -11.72 -7.37 10.84
CA ASP A 31 -10.70 -6.47 10.29
C ASP A 31 -11.36 -5.39 9.42
N THR A 32 -12.39 -5.76 8.67
CA THR A 32 -13.17 -4.82 7.85
C THR A 32 -13.90 -3.78 8.69
N GLU A 33 -14.52 -4.19 9.80
CA GLU A 33 -15.21 -3.29 10.74
C GLU A 33 -14.24 -2.31 11.41
N ALA A 34 -13.13 -2.81 11.97
CA ALA A 34 -12.10 -1.97 12.60
C ALA A 34 -11.52 -0.93 11.61
N ARG A 35 -11.32 -1.33 10.35
CA ARG A 35 -10.86 -0.42 9.29
C ARG A 35 -11.88 0.65 8.95
N MET A 36 -13.17 0.31 8.96
CA MET A 36 -14.25 1.26 8.70
C MET A 36 -14.36 2.28 9.84
N GLU A 37 -14.32 1.82 11.09
CA GLU A 37 -14.31 2.69 12.27
C GLU A 37 -13.13 3.67 12.25
N PHE A 38 -11.92 3.16 11.94
CA PHE A 38 -10.74 4.01 11.77
C PHE A 38 -10.93 5.05 10.67
N CYS A 39 -11.49 4.68 9.51
CA CYS A 39 -11.75 5.61 8.41
C CYS A 39 -12.74 6.71 8.80
N LEU A 40 -13.79 6.37 9.56
CA LEU A 40 -14.79 7.34 10.02
C LEU A 40 -14.20 8.28 11.07
N TRP A 41 -13.42 7.75 12.02
CA TRP A 41 -12.70 8.55 13.01
C TRP A 41 -11.72 9.52 12.34
N LEU A 42 -10.89 9.02 11.41
CA LEU A 42 -9.90 9.84 10.69
C LEU A 42 -10.58 10.97 9.90
N GLN A 43 -11.76 10.69 9.31
CA GLN A 43 -12.55 11.71 8.64
C GLN A 43 -13.05 12.79 9.62
N GLY A 44 -13.50 12.41 10.81
CA GLY A 44 -13.89 13.35 11.86
C GLY A 44 -12.74 14.29 12.22
N MET A 45 -11.56 13.74 12.50
CA MET A 45 -10.35 14.52 12.83
C MET A 45 -9.96 15.49 11.70
N TYR A 46 -10.08 15.06 10.44
CA TYR A 46 -9.79 15.92 9.29
C TYR A 46 -10.81 17.05 9.12
N LEU A 47 -12.09 16.79 9.39
CA LEU A 47 -13.14 17.83 9.31
C LEU A 47 -13.00 18.86 10.43
N GLU A 48 -12.55 18.45 11.62
CA GLU A 48 -12.26 19.36 12.74
C GLU A 48 -11.00 20.19 12.50
N ASN A 49 -9.94 19.56 11.96
CA ASN A 49 -8.69 20.22 11.65
C ASN A 49 -8.11 19.70 10.31
N PRO A 50 -8.21 20.48 9.22
CA PRO A 50 -7.66 20.11 7.92
C PRO A 50 -6.14 19.83 7.92
N ASP A 51 -5.40 20.44 8.85
CA ASP A 51 -3.94 20.26 8.98
C ASP A 51 -3.57 19.01 9.81
N PHE A 52 -4.56 18.28 10.34
CA PHE A 52 -4.33 17.09 11.16
C PHE A 52 -3.44 16.06 10.45
N LEU A 53 -3.76 15.76 9.18
CA LEU A 53 -3.01 14.79 8.39
C LEU A 53 -1.56 15.21 8.17
N GLN A 54 -1.27 16.51 8.17
CA GLN A 54 0.09 17.00 7.94
C GLN A 54 1.01 16.75 9.13
N ASN A 55 0.43 16.67 10.32
CA ASN A 55 1.12 16.43 11.59
C ASN A 55 1.32 14.94 11.89
N ILE A 56 0.84 14.04 11.02
CA ILE A 56 1.03 12.60 11.18
C ILE A 56 2.40 12.19 10.63
N LEU A 57 3.16 11.48 11.46
CA LEU A 57 4.40 10.82 11.04
C LEU A 57 4.10 9.36 10.71
N TYR A 58 4.23 9.00 9.44
CA TYR A 58 4.05 7.63 8.96
C TYR A 58 5.35 6.84 9.13
N LEU A 59 5.21 5.63 9.65
CA LEU A 59 6.29 4.68 9.91
C LEU A 59 5.99 3.39 9.16
N ASP A 60 6.98 2.85 8.46
CA ASP A 60 6.87 1.54 7.83
C ASP A 60 8.19 0.78 7.90
N GLU A 61 8.08 -0.54 8.04
CA GLU A 61 9.20 -1.48 8.05
C GLU A 61 9.20 -2.29 6.77
N ALA A 62 10.29 -2.17 6.00
CA ALA A 62 10.49 -2.94 4.77
C ALA A 62 11.66 -3.91 4.94
N THR A 63 11.45 -5.16 4.53
CA THR A 63 12.50 -6.18 4.51
C THR A 63 13.02 -6.38 3.09
N PHE A 64 14.33 -6.21 2.89
CA PHE A 64 14.99 -6.47 1.62
C PHE A 64 15.83 -7.75 1.69
N THR A 65 15.85 -8.48 0.58
CA THR A 65 16.62 -9.72 0.42
C THR A 65 17.73 -9.51 -0.59
N THR A 66 18.96 -9.91 -0.25
CA THR A 66 20.12 -9.73 -1.14
C THR A 66 20.16 -10.70 -2.30
N ASN A 67 19.33 -11.75 -2.28
CA ASN A 67 19.35 -12.79 -3.30
C ASN A 67 18.74 -12.37 -4.65
N GLY A 68 18.15 -11.16 -4.77
CA GLY A 68 17.51 -10.69 -6.00
C GLY A 68 16.29 -11.51 -6.45
N ILE A 69 15.92 -12.53 -5.66
CA ILE A 69 14.72 -13.33 -5.87
C ILE A 69 13.54 -12.52 -5.34
N VAL A 70 12.82 -11.89 -6.25
CA VAL A 70 11.53 -11.28 -5.95
C VAL A 70 10.52 -12.41 -5.75
N SER A 71 9.59 -12.24 -4.81
CA SER A 71 8.51 -13.20 -4.60
C SER A 71 7.76 -13.47 -5.90
N SER A 72 7.53 -14.75 -6.25
CA SER A 72 6.70 -15.14 -7.40
C SER A 72 5.27 -14.56 -7.31
N GLN A 73 4.80 -14.28 -6.09
CA GLN A 73 3.50 -13.62 -5.86
C GLN A 73 3.53 -12.11 -6.19
N TYR A 74 4.71 -11.48 -6.16
CA TYR A 74 4.91 -10.05 -6.48
C TYR A 74 5.34 -9.82 -7.94
N ILE A 75 5.77 -10.85 -8.67
CA ILE A 75 6.12 -10.76 -10.09
C ILE A 75 4.94 -11.20 -10.95
N ARG A 76 4.30 -10.25 -11.64
CA ARG A 76 3.43 -10.55 -12.79
C ARG A 76 4.16 -10.17 -14.07
N MET A 77 4.63 -11.17 -14.80
CA MET A 77 5.18 -11.00 -16.15
C MET A 77 4.06 -11.22 -17.17
N TRP A 78 3.86 -10.27 -18.07
CA TRP A 78 2.96 -10.41 -19.20
C TRP A 78 3.76 -10.80 -20.44
N SER A 79 3.30 -11.82 -21.16
CA SER A 79 3.86 -12.29 -22.43
C SER A 79 2.72 -12.80 -23.29
N GLU A 80 2.78 -12.60 -24.61
CA GLU A 80 1.76 -13.11 -25.54
C GLU A 80 1.69 -14.64 -25.55
N ASN A 81 2.81 -15.32 -25.27
CA ASN A 81 2.87 -16.77 -25.10
C ASN A 81 3.35 -17.13 -23.69
N ASN A 82 2.79 -18.20 -23.10
CA ASN A 82 3.19 -18.68 -21.77
C ASN A 82 4.71 -18.94 -21.76
N PRO A 83 5.51 -18.19 -20.97
CA PRO A 83 6.95 -18.29 -21.03
C PRO A 83 7.52 -19.57 -20.38
N HIS A 84 6.68 -20.42 -19.77
CA HIS A 84 7.08 -21.65 -19.06
C HIS A 84 8.26 -21.45 -18.08
N TRP A 85 8.38 -20.25 -17.52
CA TRP A 85 9.48 -19.88 -16.63
C TRP A 85 9.25 -20.52 -15.25
N VAL A 86 10.18 -21.38 -14.84
CA VAL A 86 10.28 -21.89 -13.47
C VAL A 86 11.58 -21.34 -12.90
N ILE A 87 11.48 -20.37 -11.99
CA ILE A 87 12.66 -19.93 -11.24
C ILE A 87 12.94 -21.00 -10.19
N GLY A 88 13.99 -21.79 -10.41
CA GLY A 88 14.52 -22.69 -9.41
C GLY A 88 15.00 -21.90 -8.20
N CYS A 89 14.23 -21.89 -7.11
CA CYS A 89 14.64 -21.29 -5.85
C CYS A 89 15.71 -22.18 -5.21
N LYS A 90 16.99 -21.90 -5.48
CA LYS A 90 18.09 -22.74 -4.99
C LYS A 90 18.41 -22.56 -3.51
N ARG A 91 17.87 -21.53 -2.83
CA ARG A 91 18.14 -21.26 -1.40
C ARG A 91 16.95 -20.59 -0.71
N GLN A 92 16.44 -21.23 0.34
CA GLN A 92 15.45 -20.65 1.27
C GLN A 92 16.08 -19.61 2.22
N TYR A 93 17.40 -19.67 2.42
CA TYR A 93 18.17 -18.74 3.26
C TYR A 93 18.77 -17.61 2.41
N SER A 94 18.07 -16.47 2.41
CA SER A 94 18.59 -15.17 1.97
C SER A 94 19.04 -14.39 3.20
N SER A 95 20.14 -13.66 3.10
CA SER A 95 20.38 -12.56 4.04
C SER A 95 19.23 -11.57 3.89
N LYS A 96 18.61 -11.22 5.01
CA LYS A 96 17.51 -10.26 5.09
C LYS A 96 18.01 -9.05 5.85
N THR A 97 17.65 -7.87 5.38
CA THR A 97 17.93 -6.61 6.07
C THR A 97 16.63 -5.84 6.18
N ASN A 98 16.28 -5.49 7.42
CA ASN A 98 15.09 -4.71 7.71
C ASN A 98 15.47 -3.24 7.78
N PHE A 99 14.62 -2.39 7.21
CA PHE A 99 14.77 -0.96 7.23
C PHE A 99 13.49 -0.35 7.79
N LEU A 100 13.65 0.52 8.77
CA LEU A 100 12.57 1.35 9.27
C LEU A 100 12.70 2.73 8.64
N SER A 101 11.62 3.22 8.03
CA SER A 101 11.58 4.55 7.44
C SER A 101 10.47 5.39 8.06
N LYS A 102 10.65 6.71 7.98
CA LYS A 102 9.73 7.72 8.50
C LYS A 102 9.41 8.70 7.39
N VAL A 103 8.13 8.96 7.16
CA VAL A 103 7.64 9.91 6.15
C VAL A 103 6.65 10.86 6.81
N ALA A 104 6.86 12.16 6.64
CA ALA A 104 5.94 13.20 7.06
C ALA A 104 5.67 14.14 5.89
N SER A 105 4.49 14.74 5.88
CA SER A 105 4.22 15.84 4.95
C SER A 105 5.00 17.08 5.36
N LYS A 106 5.43 17.90 4.39
CA LYS A 106 5.99 19.22 4.69
C LYS A 106 4.86 20.22 4.82
N SER A 107 4.79 20.92 5.95
CA SER A 107 4.03 22.17 6.08
C SER A 107 4.70 23.22 5.18
N GLN A 108 3.93 23.88 4.32
CA GLN A 108 4.39 24.99 3.49
C GLN A 108 4.73 26.24 4.30
#